data_AF-A0AAD1H4A2-F1
#
_entry.id   AF-A0AAD1H4A2-F1
#
_cell.length_a   1.000
_cell.length_b   1.000
_cell.length_c   1.000
_cell.angle_alpha   90.00
_cell.angle_beta   90.00
_cell.angle_gamma   90.00
#
_symmetry.space_group_name_H-M   'P 1'
#
loop_
_entity.id
_entity.type
_entity.pdbx_description
1 polymer ?
#
loop_
_entity_poly.entity_id
_entity_poly.type
_entity_poly.pdbx_seq_one_letter_code
_entity_poly.pdbx_strand_id
1 'polypeptide(L)'
;MLTAAELKACHYCARVVDAVTAPDHPIRRWLPALLERLQTELSTSRSRNGNVAAAEQLDMTELIGTAQAAAILGRTQRRVQQIAADLDGQTVDGRLLFRRSDVLSYKEAMSERRPA
;
A
#
# COMPACT_ATOMS: atom_id res chain seq x y z
N MET A 1 12.51 -3.45 21.96
CA MET A 1 12.74 -3.47 20.49
C MET A 1 11.40 -3.70 19.84
N LEU A 2 11.03 -2.90 18.84
CA LEU A 2 9.80 -3.11 18.09
C LEU A 2 9.90 -4.42 17.30
N THR A 3 8.84 -5.21 17.32
CA THR A 3 8.69 -6.40 16.48
C THR A 3 8.53 -6.02 15.02
N ALA A 4 8.75 -6.98 14.10
CA ALA A 4 8.56 -6.73 12.66
C ALA A 4 7.12 -6.31 12.32
N ALA A 5 6.12 -6.82 13.06
CA ALA A 5 4.72 -6.42 12.89
C ALA A 5 4.49 -4.97 13.34
N GLU A 6 5.05 -4.57 14.48
CA GLU A 6 4.97 -3.19 14.97
C GLU A 6 5.70 -2.21 14.06
N LEU A 7 6.86 -2.59 13.51
CA LEU A 7 7.58 -1.77 12.52
C LEU A 7 6.75 -1.55 11.25
N LYS A 8 6.07 -2.59 10.76
CA LYS A 8 5.14 -2.46 9.61
C LYS A 8 3.96 -1.55 9.94
N ALA A 9 3.37 -1.69 11.13
CA ALA A 9 2.29 -0.83 11.58
C ALA A 9 2.74 0.64 11.70
N CYS A 10 3.92 0.90 12.27
CA CYS A 10 4.49 2.24 12.35
C CYS A 10 4.77 2.85 10.97
N HIS A 11 5.34 2.07 10.04
CA HIS A 11 5.58 2.51 8.67
C HIS A 11 4.27 2.83 7.94
N TYR A 12 3.25 1.99 8.12
CA TYR A 12 1.90 2.22 7.60
C TYR A 12 1.30 3.53 8.13
N CYS A 13 1.31 3.73 9.45
CA CYS A 13 0.79 4.95 10.06
C CYS A 13 1.52 6.19 9.54
N ALA A 14 2.85 6.14 9.43
CA ALA A 14 3.65 7.24 8.90
C ALA A 14 3.33 7.55 7.42
N ARG A 15 3.08 6.53 6.59
CA ARG A 15 2.66 6.70 5.18
C ARG A 15 1.29 7.34 5.04
N VAL A 16 0.34 6.95 5.90
CA VAL A 16 -1.00 7.55 5.94
C VAL A 16 -0.89 9.02 6.35
N VAL A 17 -0.13 9.31 7.40
CA VAL A 17 0.14 10.69 7.84
C VAL A 17 0.75 11.51 6.70
N ASP A 18 1.72 10.97 5.96
CA ASP A 18 2.34 11.69 4.83
C ASP A 18 1.34 12.04 3.71
N ALA A 19 0.37 11.16 3.45
CA ALA A 19 -0.62 11.33 2.40
C ALA A 19 -1.73 12.35 2.75
N VAL A 20 -2.08 12.47 4.04
CA VAL A 20 -3.16 13.35 4.51
C VAL A 20 -2.67 14.71 4.99
N THR A 21 -1.39 14.83 5.31
CA THR A 21 -0.87 16.05 5.91
C THR A 21 -0.70 17.18 4.87
N ALA A 22 -1.01 18.42 5.23
CA ALA A 22 -0.76 19.58 4.38
C ALA A 22 0.75 19.81 4.10
N PRO A 23 1.14 20.44 2.97
CA PRO A 23 2.54 20.68 2.63
C PRO A 23 3.34 21.51 3.64
N ASP A 24 2.67 22.41 4.35
CA ASP A 24 3.22 23.36 5.33
C ASP A 24 3.22 22.83 6.77
N HIS A 25 2.66 21.64 6.99
CA HIS A 25 2.53 21.09 8.33
C HIS A 25 3.90 20.74 8.93
N PRO A 26 4.15 21.04 10.23
CA PRO A 26 5.46 20.87 10.86
C PRO A 26 5.98 19.43 10.85
N ILE A 27 5.10 18.44 10.75
CA ILE A 27 5.47 17.01 10.67
C ILE A 27 6.33 16.70 9.43
N ARG A 28 6.15 17.45 8.34
CA ARG A 28 6.88 17.23 7.08
C ARG A 28 8.38 17.42 7.23
N ARG A 29 8.83 18.13 8.27
CA ARG A 29 10.25 18.33 8.58
C ARG A 29 10.97 17.04 8.96
N TRP A 30 10.28 16.09 9.59
CA TRP A 30 10.90 14.87 10.12
C TRP A 30 10.29 13.58 9.58
N LEU A 31 9.11 13.64 8.97
CA LEU A 31 8.40 12.47 8.47
C LEU A 31 9.16 11.68 7.39
N PRO A 32 9.84 12.31 6.40
CA PRO A 32 10.62 11.56 5.42
C PRO A 32 11.77 10.77 6.06
N ALA A 33 12.50 11.38 6.99
CA ALA A 33 13.60 10.73 7.70
C ALA A 33 13.11 9.56 8.58
N LEU A 34 11.93 9.69 9.19
CA LEU A 34 11.31 8.60 9.93
C LEU A 34 10.93 7.44 9.00
N LEU A 35 10.31 7.73 7.85
CA LEU A 35 9.93 6.72 6.86
C LEU A 35 11.14 5.95 6.34
N GLU A 36 12.20 6.65 5.98
CA GLU A 36 13.46 6.05 5.51
C GLU A 36 14.06 5.14 6.60
N ARG A 37 14.14 5.62 7.84
CA ARG A 37 14.65 4.82 8.96
C ARG A 37 13.82 3.56 9.22
N LEU A 38 12.49 3.67 9.19
CA LEU A 38 11.59 2.51 9.35
C LEU A 38 11.79 1.51 8.19
N GLN A 39 11.98 1.99 6.97
CA GLN A 39 12.24 1.15 5.80
C GLN A 39 13.60 0.44 5.90
N THR A 40 14.64 1.13 6.40
CA THR A 40 15.94 0.51 6.68
C THR A 40 15.80 -0.58 7.74
N GLU A 41 15.13 -0.30 8.87
CA GLU A 41 14.94 -1.27 9.95
C GLU A 41 14.12 -2.50 9.51
N LEU A 42 13.12 -2.31 8.65
CA LEU A 42 12.35 -3.41 8.02
C LEU A 42 13.23 -4.26 7.09
N SER A 43 14.09 -3.62 6.31
CA SER A 43 15.02 -4.29 5.39
C SER A 43 16.09 -5.07 6.16
N THR A 44 16.61 -4.52 7.26
CA THR A 44 17.57 -5.21 8.13
C THR A 44 16.91 -6.34 8.94
N SER A 45 15.64 -6.19 9.35
CA SER A 45 14.91 -7.24 10.06
C SER A 45 14.59 -8.44 9.17
N ARG A 46 14.33 -8.23 7.88
CA ARG A 46 14.23 -9.30 6.88
C ARG A 46 15.50 -10.18 6.82
N SER A 47 16.68 -9.58 7.01
CA SER A 47 17.95 -10.32 6.99
C SER A 47 18.25 -11.08 8.28
N ARG A 48 17.58 -10.77 9.42
CA ARG A 48 17.79 -11.48 10.69
C ARG A 48 16.82 -12.65 10.91
N ASN A 49 15.70 -12.68 10.20
CA ASN A 49 14.77 -13.82 10.19
C ASN A 49 15.06 -14.74 8.98
N GLY A 50 16.26 -15.29 8.93
CA GLY A 50 16.60 -16.32 7.96
C GLY A 50 15.96 -17.66 8.35
N ASN A 51 14.78 -17.96 7.79
CA ASN A 51 14.41 -19.34 7.49
C ASN A 51 13.26 -19.42 6.46
N VAL A 52 13.63 -19.83 5.25
CA VAL A 52 12.92 -20.66 4.26
C VAL A 52 11.38 -20.59 4.26
N ALA A 53 10.81 -19.88 3.27
CA ALA A 53 9.97 -20.44 2.22
C ALA A 53 9.23 -19.32 1.46
N ALA A 54 9.11 -19.52 0.14
CA ALA A 54 8.34 -18.74 -0.82
C ALA A 54 8.90 -17.36 -1.21
N ALA A 55 9.46 -17.33 -2.42
CA ALA A 55 9.67 -16.16 -3.25
C ALA A 55 8.33 -15.51 -3.67
N GLU A 56 7.62 -14.93 -2.71
CA GLU A 56 6.55 -13.97 -2.94
C GLU A 56 6.88 -12.72 -2.12
N GLN A 57 7.90 -12.01 -2.59
CA GLN A 57 8.17 -10.65 -2.16
C GLN A 57 7.15 -9.73 -2.84
N LEU A 58 5.87 -10.00 -2.59
CA LEU A 58 4.75 -9.12 -2.91
C LEU A 58 4.92 -7.88 -2.03
N ASP A 59 5.00 -6.73 -2.67
CA ASP A 59 5.02 -5.42 -2.05
C ASP A 59 3.63 -5.14 -1.41
N MET A 60 3.37 -5.81 -0.29
CA MET A 60 2.06 -5.95 0.39
C MET A 60 1.63 -4.72 1.20
N THR A 61 2.25 -3.55 0.99
CA THR A 61 2.02 -2.36 1.85
C THR A 61 1.77 -1.06 1.08
N GLU A 62 1.81 -1.07 -0.25
CA GLU A 62 1.55 0.13 -1.03
C GLU A 62 0.03 0.37 -1.13
N LEU A 63 -0.48 1.31 -0.33
CA LEU A 63 -1.83 1.86 -0.53
C LEU A 63 -1.78 2.87 -1.68
N ILE A 64 -2.66 2.66 -2.65
CA ILE A 64 -2.78 3.49 -3.84
C ILE A 64 -4.14 4.19 -3.88
N GLY A 65 -4.15 5.41 -4.41
CA GLY A 65 -5.40 6.15 -4.60
C GLY A 65 -6.19 5.66 -5.82
N THR A 66 -7.43 6.14 -5.95
CA THR A 66 -8.33 5.86 -7.07
C THR A 66 -7.71 6.12 -8.44
N ALA A 67 -6.91 7.18 -8.58
CA ALA A 67 -6.23 7.52 -9.84
C ALA A 67 -5.17 6.48 -10.24
N GLN A 68 -4.40 6.00 -9.26
CA GLN A 68 -3.39 4.97 -9.48
C GLN A 68 -4.04 3.61 -9.76
N ALA A 69 -5.09 3.24 -9.01
CA ALA A 69 -5.84 2.02 -9.26
C ALA A 69 -6.48 2.01 -10.66
N ALA A 70 -7.01 3.15 -11.10
CA ALA A 70 -7.54 3.35 -12.46
C ALA A 70 -6.48 3.10 -13.54
N ALA A 71 -5.27 3.62 -13.35
CA ALA A 71 -4.15 3.40 -14.27
C ALA A 71 -3.74 1.92 -14.35
N ILE A 72 -3.72 1.21 -13.22
CA ILE A 72 -3.36 -0.22 -13.16
C ILE A 72 -4.41 -1.09 -13.87
N LEU A 73 -5.69 -0.81 -13.60
CA LEU A 73 -6.83 -1.56 -14.16
C LEU A 73 -7.17 -1.15 -15.60
N GLY A 74 -6.60 -0.05 -16.11
CA GLY A 74 -6.94 0.50 -17.42
C GLY A 74 -8.39 0.98 -17.50
N ARG A 75 -8.94 1.50 -16.40
CA ARG A 75 -10.33 1.95 -16.26
C ARG A 75 -10.41 3.41 -15.86
N THR A 76 -11.60 4.00 -15.96
CA THR A 76 -11.85 5.35 -15.45
C THR A 76 -11.98 5.34 -13.93
N GLN A 77 -11.64 6.45 -13.27
CA GLN A 77 -11.74 6.58 -11.81
C GLN A 77 -13.17 6.33 -11.30
N ARG A 78 -14.19 6.81 -12.04
CA ARG A 78 -15.60 6.54 -11.74
C ARG A 78 -15.92 5.04 -11.72
N ARG A 79 -15.34 4.25 -12.64
CA ARG A 79 -15.54 2.81 -12.66
C ARG A 79 -14.86 2.13 -11.47
N VAL A 80 -13.66 2.57 -11.10
CA VAL A 80 -12.94 2.08 -9.91
C VAL A 80 -13.73 2.34 -8.63
N GLN A 81 -14.36 3.52 -8.49
CA GLN A 81 -15.24 3.83 -7.36
C GLN A 81 -16.46 2.90 -7.27
N GLN A 82 -17.02 2.50 -8.42
CA GLN A 82 -18.16 1.56 -8.44
C GLN A 82 -17.78 0.14 -8.01
N ILE A 83 -16.60 -0.32 -8.41
CA ILE A 83 -16.07 -1.66 -8.04
C ILE A 83 -15.22 -1.61 -6.78
N ALA A 84 -15.32 -0.53 -6.00
CA ALA A 84 -14.48 -0.33 -4.84
C ALA A 84 -14.69 -1.40 -3.77
N ALA A 85 -15.94 -1.86 -3.63
CA ALA A 85 -16.28 -2.97 -2.75
C ALA A 85 -15.64 -4.29 -3.18
N ASP A 86 -15.43 -4.49 -4.48
CA ASP A 86 -14.80 -5.71 -5.03
C ASP A 86 -13.27 -5.68 -4.92
N LEU A 87 -12.69 -4.50 -4.70
CA LEU A 87 -11.24 -4.25 -4.60
C LEU A 87 -10.77 -4.06 -3.14
N ASP A 88 -11.62 -4.37 -2.17
CA ASP A 88 -11.40 -4.10 -0.74
C ASP A 88 -11.00 -2.64 -0.46
N GLY A 89 -11.63 -1.70 -1.19
CA GLY A 89 -11.39 -0.28 -1.07
C GLY A 89 -11.74 0.26 0.31
N GLN A 90 -10.79 0.92 0.97
CA GLN A 90 -10.96 1.52 2.28
C GLN A 90 -11.11 3.03 2.16
N THR A 91 -12.13 3.58 2.82
CA THR A 91 -12.27 5.02 2.95
C THR A 91 -11.50 5.49 4.17
N VAL A 92 -10.45 6.26 3.95
CA VAL A 92 -9.61 6.87 5.00
C VAL A 92 -9.69 8.38 4.80
N ASP A 93 -10.21 9.09 5.81
CA ASP A 93 -10.37 10.56 5.78
C ASP A 93 -11.12 11.08 4.54
N GLY A 94 -12.22 10.39 4.17
CA GLY A 94 -13.03 10.74 3.00
C GLY A 94 -12.40 10.40 1.64
N ARG A 95 -11.22 9.79 1.62
CA ARG A 95 -10.53 9.35 0.39
C ARG A 95 -10.53 7.84 0.26
N LEU A 96 -10.75 7.37 -0.96
CA LEU A 96 -10.80 5.96 -1.28
C LEU A 96 -9.40 5.43 -1.64
N LEU A 97 -8.89 4.51 -0.82
CA LEU A 97 -7.59 3.88 -0.95
C LEU A 97 -7.74 2.39 -1.18
N PHE A 98 -6.81 1.82 -1.93
CA PHE A 98 -6.79 0.40 -2.26
C PHE A 98 -5.42 -0.18 -1.95
N ARG A 99 -5.35 -1.43 -1.53
CA ARG A 99 -4.07 -2.13 -1.53
C ARG A 99 -3.68 -2.44 -2.96
N ARG A 100 -2.43 -2.13 -3.31
CA ARG A 100 -1.93 -2.42 -4.65
C ARG A 100 -1.98 -3.91 -4.99
N SER A 101 -1.72 -4.78 -4.01
CA SER A 101 -1.85 -6.24 -4.15
C SER A 101 -3.23 -6.62 -4.66
N ASP A 102 -4.27 -6.10 -4.00
CA ASP A 102 -5.65 -6.49 -4.25
C ASP A 102 -6.10 -5.99 -5.63
N VAL A 103 -5.65 -4.80 -6.03
CA VAL A 103 -5.87 -4.25 -7.38
C VAL A 103 -5.16 -5.06 -8.47
N LEU A 104 -3.96 -5.56 -8.21
CA LEU A 104 -3.23 -6.43 -9.15
C LEU A 104 -3.89 -7.81 -9.26
N SER A 105 -4.21 -8.44 -8.12
CA SER A 105 -4.92 -9.72 -8.08
C SER A 105 -6.28 -9.65 -8.77
N TYR A 106 -7.01 -8.55 -8.62
CA TYR A 106 -8.27 -8.32 -9.32
C TYR A 106 -8.09 -8.23 -10.83
N LYS A 107 -7.01 -7.60 -11.30
CA LYS A 107 -6.67 -7.50 -12.73
C LYS A 107 -6.35 -8.87 -13.32
N GLU A 108 -5.60 -9.69 -12.59
CA GLU A 108 -5.25 -11.06 -12.98
C GLU A 108 -6.50 -11.94 -13.06
N ALA A 109 -7.33 -11.93 -12.01
CA ALA A 109 -8.60 -12.68 -11.98
C ALA A 109 -9.55 -12.28 -13.12
N MET A 110 -9.60 -10.99 -13.49
CA MET A 110 -10.36 -10.52 -14.67
C MET A 110 -9.81 -11.04 -16.00
N SER A 111 -8.48 -11.20 -16.10
CA SER A 111 -7.82 -11.67 -17.32
C SER A 111 -8.03 -13.17 -17.51
N GLU A 112 -7.99 -13.96 -16.42
CA GLU A 112 -8.29 -15.40 -16.45
C GLU A 112 -9.76 -15.72 -16.74
N ARG A 113 -10.69 -14.86 -16.32
CA ARG A 113 -12.14 -15.01 -16.60
C ARG A 113 -12.55 -14.77 -18.05
N ARG A 114 -11.63 -14.30 -18.89
CA ARG A 114 -11.88 -14.06 -20.32
C ARG A 114 -11.24 -15.20 -21.11
N PRO A 115 -11.94 -16.35 -21.30
CA PRO A 115 -11.46 -17.35 -22.24
C PRO A 115 -11.48 -16.71 -23.64
N ALA A 116 -10.34 -16.76 -24.31
CA ALA A 116 -10.29 -16.73 -25.78
C ALA A 116 -10.39 -18.17 -26.28
#